data_AF-H3DG49-F1
#
_entry.id   AF-H3DG49-F1
#
_cell.length_a   1.000
_cell.length_b   1.000
_cell.length_c   1.000
_cell.angle_alpha   90.00
_cell.angle_beta   90.00
_cell.angle_gamma   90.00
#
_symmetry.space_group_name_H-M   'P 1'
#
loop_
_entity.id
_entity.type
_entity.pdbx_description
1 polymer ?
#
loop_
_entity_poly.entity_id
_entity_poly.type
_entity_poly.pdbx_seq_one_letter_code
_entity_poly.pdbx_strand_id
1 'polypeptide(L)'
;MSDVSKTVQKWHASFRKGTDFDSWGQLVEAIDEYQILARQLQKAHSATASDFTEDQKKTIGKIATCLEMRSASLQSAQSKEEFKLEELKTLETILQNILTYNKEFPFDVQPVLLRKILAPGEEENLEFEEEEENGAGAAGSREVLPSRSPGTLLPRLPSEPGMSLLTIKIDKIGLKDAGQCIDPYMTVSVKDVNGVDINPVQDTPVATRKEDTYIHFSVDVEIQRHVEKLPKGAAIFFEFKHYKPKKKFTSTKCFAFMEMDEIKPGPIVVELYKKPTDFRRKKLQLLTKKQLYLHLHQTLHTD
;
A
#
# COMPACT_ATOMS: atom_id res chain seq x y z
N MET A 1 -24.60 -19.49 8.23
CA MET A 1 -24.08 -18.86 6.99
C MET A 1 -23.11 -19.86 6.37
N SER A 2 -23.35 -20.35 5.15
CA SER A 2 -22.48 -21.36 4.52
C SER A 2 -21.09 -20.81 4.23
N ASP A 3 -20.09 -21.69 4.10
CA ASP A 3 -18.70 -21.27 3.83
C ASP A 3 -18.54 -20.59 2.47
N VAL A 4 -19.40 -20.94 1.51
CA VAL A 4 -19.55 -20.25 0.22
C VAL A 4 -19.98 -18.80 0.41
N SER A 5 -21.00 -18.54 1.24
CA SER A 5 -21.47 -17.17 1.50
C SER A 5 -20.40 -16.32 2.19
N LYS A 6 -19.62 -16.89 3.11
CA LYS A 6 -18.48 -16.19 3.74
C LYS A 6 -17.40 -15.86 2.71
N THR A 7 -17.12 -16.79 1.80
CA THR A 7 -16.14 -16.60 0.71
C THR A 7 -16.55 -15.46 -0.21
N VAL A 8 -17.83 -15.44 -0.64
CA VAL A 8 -18.38 -14.35 -1.46
C VAL A 8 -18.30 -13.00 -0.72
N GLN A 9 -18.60 -12.96 0.58
CA GLN A 9 -18.45 -11.73 1.38
C GLN A 9 -16.99 -11.23 1.43
N LYS A 10 -16.01 -12.14 1.57
CA LYS A 10 -14.58 -11.79 1.51
C LYS A 10 -14.20 -11.21 0.16
N TRP A 11 -14.65 -11.84 -0.94
CA TRP A 11 -14.43 -11.32 -2.30
C TRP A 11 -15.07 -9.95 -2.50
N HIS A 12 -16.30 -9.75 -2.04
CA HIS A 12 -16.98 -8.47 -2.10
C HIS A 12 -16.25 -7.38 -1.30
N ALA A 13 -15.74 -7.71 -0.11
CA ALA A 13 -14.92 -6.78 0.68
C ALA A 13 -13.61 -6.40 -0.03
N SER A 14 -12.92 -7.38 -0.63
CA SER A 14 -11.71 -7.14 -1.42
C SER A 14 -12.00 -6.30 -2.66
N PHE A 15 -13.11 -6.56 -3.36
CA PHE A 15 -13.56 -5.79 -4.51
C PHE A 15 -13.77 -4.31 -4.17
N ARG A 16 -14.53 -4.02 -3.09
CA ARG A 16 -14.76 -2.64 -2.62
C ARG A 16 -13.47 -1.94 -2.23
N LYS A 17 -12.56 -2.67 -1.59
CA LYS A 17 -11.26 -2.13 -1.22
C LYS A 17 -10.44 -1.73 -2.46
N GLY A 18 -10.45 -2.55 -3.51
CA GLY A 18 -9.79 -2.22 -4.78
C GLY A 18 -10.40 -1.00 -5.46
N THR A 19 -11.74 -0.92 -5.53
CA THR A 19 -12.43 0.22 -6.15
C THR A 19 -12.30 1.51 -5.34
N ASP A 20 -12.18 1.41 -4.01
CA ASP A 20 -11.85 2.55 -3.14
C ASP A 20 -10.45 3.09 -3.46
N PHE A 21 -9.43 2.22 -3.53
CA PHE A 21 -8.07 2.62 -3.92
C PHE A 21 -8.02 3.28 -5.29
N ASP A 22 -8.70 2.70 -6.27
CA ASP A 22 -8.80 3.23 -7.63
C ASP A 22 -9.45 4.62 -7.61
N SER A 23 -10.56 4.77 -6.88
CA SER A 23 -11.27 6.05 -6.72
C SER A 23 -10.42 7.12 -6.03
N TRP A 24 -9.50 6.71 -5.14
CA TRP A 24 -8.59 7.62 -4.43
C TRP A 24 -7.31 7.93 -5.21
N GLY A 25 -7.13 7.36 -6.40
CA GLY A 25 -5.90 7.51 -7.18
C GLY A 25 -4.71 6.69 -6.65
N GLN A 26 -4.94 5.74 -5.74
CA GLN A 26 -3.93 4.80 -5.26
C GLN A 26 -3.80 3.64 -6.24
N LEU A 27 -3.25 3.93 -7.43
CA LEU A 27 -3.28 3.01 -8.57
C LEU A 27 -2.54 1.70 -8.29
N VAL A 28 -1.41 1.75 -7.58
CA VAL A 28 -0.60 0.57 -7.25
C VAL A 28 -1.38 -0.37 -6.33
N GLU A 29 -2.02 0.16 -5.29
CA GLU A 29 -2.85 -0.59 -4.35
C GLU A 29 -4.11 -1.15 -5.02
N ALA A 30 -4.73 -0.38 -5.91
CA ALA A 30 -5.87 -0.82 -6.71
C ALA A 30 -5.49 -2.02 -7.58
N ILE A 31 -4.37 -1.92 -8.31
CA ILE A 31 -3.83 -2.99 -9.16
C ILE A 31 -3.55 -4.25 -8.33
N ASP A 32 -2.87 -4.12 -7.18
CA ASP A 32 -2.54 -5.29 -6.33
C ASP A 32 -3.82 -5.99 -5.84
N GLU A 33 -4.78 -5.22 -5.34
CA GLU A 33 -6.04 -5.76 -4.84
C GLU A 33 -6.86 -6.44 -5.96
N TYR A 34 -6.96 -5.82 -7.13
CA TYR A 34 -7.65 -6.40 -8.29
C TYR A 34 -6.98 -7.70 -8.77
N GLN A 35 -5.64 -7.74 -8.84
CA GLN A 35 -4.91 -8.94 -9.25
C GLN A 35 -5.06 -10.09 -8.23
N ILE A 36 -5.03 -9.77 -6.93
CA ILE A 36 -5.24 -10.77 -5.87
C ILE A 36 -6.64 -11.36 -5.99
N LEU A 37 -7.66 -10.50 -6.10
CA LEU A 37 -9.05 -10.94 -6.23
C LEU A 37 -9.27 -11.75 -7.51
N ALA A 38 -8.75 -11.28 -8.65
CA ALA A 38 -8.85 -11.98 -9.93
C ALA A 38 -8.29 -13.42 -9.82
N ARG A 39 -7.13 -13.62 -9.19
CA ARG A 39 -6.55 -14.95 -8.96
C ARG A 39 -7.44 -15.85 -8.09
N GLN A 40 -8.03 -15.30 -7.03
CA GLN A 40 -8.94 -16.05 -6.17
C GLN A 40 -10.19 -16.51 -6.94
N LEU A 41 -10.77 -15.61 -7.74
CA LEU A 41 -11.91 -15.91 -8.59
C LEU A 41 -11.54 -16.93 -9.68
N GLN A 42 -10.38 -16.81 -10.32
CA GLN A 42 -9.90 -17.81 -11.29
C GLN A 42 -9.71 -19.18 -10.66
N LYS A 43 -9.19 -19.26 -9.43
CA LYS A 43 -9.08 -20.53 -8.69
C LYS A 43 -10.47 -21.15 -8.45
N ALA A 44 -11.46 -20.35 -8.06
CA ALA A 44 -12.83 -20.83 -7.87
C ALA A 44 -13.52 -21.24 -9.18
N HIS A 45 -13.24 -20.53 -10.27
CA HIS A 45 -13.73 -20.83 -11.63
C HIS A 45 -13.19 -22.16 -12.16
N SER A 46 -11.89 -22.41 -11.98
CA SER A 46 -11.19 -23.60 -12.51
C SER A 46 -11.25 -24.83 -11.60
N ALA A 47 -11.64 -24.67 -10.34
CA ALA A 47 -11.76 -25.77 -9.40
C ALA A 47 -12.89 -26.75 -9.80
N THR A 48 -12.51 -28.01 -9.96
CA THR A 48 -13.41 -29.13 -10.26
C THR A 48 -14.32 -29.46 -9.07
N ALA A 49 -13.83 -29.28 -7.84
CA ALA A 49 -14.54 -29.54 -6.59
C ALA A 49 -14.95 -28.24 -5.86
N SER A 50 -15.40 -27.20 -6.57
CA SER A 50 -15.93 -26.00 -5.92
C SER A 50 -17.43 -26.08 -5.68
N ASP A 51 -17.88 -25.46 -4.60
CA ASP A 51 -19.30 -25.37 -4.20
C ASP A 51 -20.15 -24.45 -5.11
N PHE A 52 -19.62 -24.04 -6.27
CA PHE A 52 -20.29 -23.17 -7.23
C PHE A 52 -20.83 -23.98 -8.41
N THR A 53 -22.00 -23.60 -8.91
CA THR A 53 -22.56 -24.16 -10.14
C THR A 53 -21.74 -23.73 -11.36
N GLU A 54 -21.82 -24.44 -12.48
CA GLU A 54 -21.08 -24.08 -13.70
C GLU A 54 -21.40 -22.67 -14.22
N ASP A 55 -22.65 -22.22 -14.09
CA ASP A 55 -23.03 -20.86 -14.49
C ASP A 55 -22.48 -19.80 -13.51
N GLN A 56 -22.43 -20.11 -12.21
CA GLN A 56 -21.75 -19.27 -11.23
C GLN A 56 -20.25 -19.19 -11.53
N LYS A 57 -19.60 -20.32 -11.83
CA LYS A 57 -18.18 -20.36 -12.21
C LYS A 57 -17.92 -19.52 -13.45
N LYS A 58 -18.78 -19.57 -14.47
CA LYS A 58 -18.64 -18.70 -15.67
C LYS A 58 -18.69 -17.22 -15.27
N THR A 59 -19.67 -16.82 -14.46
CA THR A 59 -19.79 -15.45 -13.95
C THR A 59 -18.56 -15.03 -13.15
N ILE A 60 -18.08 -15.88 -12.24
CA ILE A 60 -16.84 -15.68 -11.47
C ILE A 60 -15.65 -15.43 -12.40
N GLY A 61 -15.47 -16.27 -13.42
CA GLY A 61 -14.39 -16.14 -14.39
C GLY A 61 -14.47 -14.85 -15.21
N LYS A 62 -15.68 -14.41 -15.58
CA LYS A 62 -15.89 -13.13 -16.26
C LYS A 62 -15.56 -11.92 -15.38
N ILE A 63 -15.93 -11.95 -14.09
CA ILE A 63 -15.56 -10.90 -13.13
C ILE A 63 -14.03 -10.83 -13.01
N ALA A 64 -13.35 -11.98 -12.93
CA ALA A 64 -11.90 -12.03 -12.89
C ALA A 64 -11.25 -11.38 -14.13
N THR A 65 -11.77 -11.68 -15.34
CA THR A 65 -11.30 -11.03 -16.58
C THR A 65 -11.47 -9.51 -16.52
N CYS A 66 -12.61 -8.99 -16.05
CA CYS A 66 -12.81 -7.55 -15.92
C CYS A 66 -11.82 -6.88 -14.94
N LEU A 67 -11.50 -7.56 -13.83
CA LEU A 67 -10.49 -7.07 -12.87
C LEU A 67 -9.08 -7.02 -13.49
N GLU A 68 -8.73 -8.00 -14.33
CA GLU A 68 -7.47 -7.99 -15.07
C GLU A 68 -7.43 -6.87 -16.12
N MET A 69 -8.53 -6.65 -16.85
CA MET A 69 -8.65 -5.55 -17.82
C MET A 69 -8.49 -4.18 -17.13
N ARG A 70 -9.11 -3.97 -15.96
CA ARG A 70 -8.90 -2.73 -15.18
C ARG A 70 -7.45 -2.62 -14.71
N SER A 71 -6.88 -3.70 -14.17
CA SER A 71 -5.48 -3.71 -13.72
C SER A 71 -4.52 -3.34 -14.85
N ALA A 72 -4.72 -3.88 -16.05
CA ALA A 72 -3.93 -3.54 -17.23
C ALA A 72 -4.14 -2.08 -17.67
N SER A 73 -5.39 -1.58 -17.62
CA SER A 73 -5.71 -0.18 -17.92
C SER A 73 -5.00 0.79 -16.96
N LEU A 74 -4.92 0.44 -15.67
CA LEU A 74 -4.21 1.25 -14.67
C LEU A 74 -2.68 1.20 -14.82
N GLN A 75 -2.12 0.16 -15.42
CA GLN A 75 -0.68 0.01 -15.66
C GLN A 75 -0.20 0.70 -16.94
N SER A 76 -1.09 0.93 -17.92
CA SER A 76 -0.74 1.46 -19.23
C SER A 76 -1.15 2.94 -19.37
N ALA A 77 -0.18 3.83 -19.58
CA ALA A 77 -0.44 5.24 -19.87
C ALA A 77 -0.96 5.50 -21.30
N GLN A 78 -1.06 4.48 -22.17
CA GLN A 78 -1.25 4.65 -23.63
C GLN A 78 -2.20 3.62 -24.29
N SER A 79 -3.05 2.91 -23.55
CA SER A 79 -4.01 1.98 -24.18
C SER A 79 -5.27 2.68 -24.68
N LYS A 80 -5.67 2.36 -25.92
CA LYS A 80 -6.86 2.90 -26.60
C LYS A 80 -8.18 2.21 -26.18
N GLU A 81 -8.08 1.05 -25.52
CA GLU A 81 -9.17 0.32 -24.89
C GLU A 81 -8.96 0.39 -23.37
N GLU A 82 -9.68 1.30 -22.73
CA GLU A 82 -9.62 1.52 -21.28
C GLU A 82 -10.89 0.92 -20.65
N PHE A 83 -10.73 -0.06 -19.76
CA PHE A 83 -11.84 -0.57 -18.96
C PHE A 83 -12.06 0.40 -17.78
N LYS A 84 -13.22 1.04 -17.73
CA LYS A 84 -13.45 2.18 -16.84
C LYS A 84 -13.80 1.74 -15.41
N LEU A 85 -13.52 2.60 -14.44
CA LEU A 85 -13.87 2.34 -13.04
C LEU A 85 -15.39 2.26 -12.84
N GLU A 86 -16.15 3.09 -13.56
CA GLU A 86 -17.63 3.10 -13.51
C GLU A 86 -18.21 1.78 -14.00
N GLU A 87 -17.63 1.24 -15.08
CA GLU A 87 -17.98 -0.08 -15.63
C GLU A 87 -17.63 -1.18 -14.64
N LEU A 88 -16.43 -1.14 -14.05
CA LEU A 88 -16.01 -2.10 -13.04
C LEU A 88 -16.98 -2.10 -11.85
N LYS A 89 -17.36 -0.92 -11.31
CA LYS A 89 -18.28 -0.80 -10.16
C LYS A 89 -19.64 -1.45 -10.38
N THR A 90 -20.11 -1.58 -11.62
CA THR A 90 -21.36 -2.32 -11.91
C THR A 90 -21.30 -3.79 -11.45
N LEU A 91 -20.09 -4.37 -11.42
CA LEU A 91 -19.86 -5.75 -11.01
C LEU A 91 -20.02 -5.98 -9.50
N GLU A 92 -20.02 -4.93 -8.67
CA GLU A 92 -20.15 -5.05 -7.21
C GLU A 92 -21.43 -5.81 -6.84
N THR A 93 -22.55 -5.40 -7.45
CA THR A 93 -23.86 -6.03 -7.23
C THR A 93 -23.92 -7.46 -7.76
N ILE A 94 -23.19 -7.76 -8.84
CA ILE A 94 -23.12 -9.11 -9.42
C ILE A 94 -22.33 -10.03 -8.50
N LEU A 95 -21.16 -9.57 -8.02
CA LEU A 95 -20.30 -10.31 -7.10
C LEU A 95 -21.01 -10.57 -5.76
N GLN A 96 -21.70 -9.57 -5.21
CA GLN A 96 -22.45 -9.71 -3.96
C GLN A 96 -23.57 -10.75 -4.07
N ASN A 97 -24.22 -10.82 -5.24
CA ASN A 97 -25.39 -11.67 -5.49
C ASN A 97 -25.06 -12.92 -6.31
N ILE A 98 -23.78 -13.33 -6.37
CA ILE A 98 -23.32 -14.36 -7.30
C ILE A 98 -24.05 -15.70 -7.14
N LEU A 99 -24.48 -16.03 -5.92
CA LEU A 99 -25.21 -17.26 -5.62
C LEU A 99 -26.63 -17.29 -6.21
N THR A 100 -27.20 -16.11 -6.45
CA THR A 100 -28.57 -15.92 -6.97
C THR A 100 -28.58 -15.23 -8.33
N TYR A 101 -27.41 -14.97 -8.92
CA TYR A 101 -27.29 -14.24 -10.18
C TYR A 101 -27.68 -15.14 -11.35
N ASN A 102 -28.72 -14.74 -12.08
CA ASN A 102 -29.30 -15.50 -13.18
C ASN A 102 -29.51 -14.65 -14.45
N LYS A 103 -28.89 -13.47 -14.52
CA LYS A 103 -28.98 -12.55 -15.67
C LYS A 103 -27.78 -12.74 -16.60
N GLU A 104 -27.88 -12.21 -17.81
CA GLU A 104 -26.73 -12.13 -18.71
C GLU A 104 -25.65 -11.22 -18.10
N PHE A 105 -24.38 -11.58 -18.32
CA PHE A 105 -23.26 -10.78 -17.84
C PHE A 105 -23.14 -9.50 -18.68
N PRO A 106 -22.94 -8.32 -18.07
CA PRO A 106 -23.06 -7.03 -18.78
C PRO A 106 -21.93 -6.72 -19.76
N PHE A 107 -20.86 -7.51 -19.77
CA PHE A 107 -19.70 -7.30 -20.64
C PHE A 107 -19.45 -8.53 -21.52
N ASP A 108 -19.09 -8.29 -22.79
CA ASP A 108 -18.66 -9.35 -23.71
C ASP A 108 -17.20 -9.72 -23.42
N VAL A 109 -17.01 -10.48 -22.34
CA VAL A 109 -15.72 -10.97 -21.90
C VAL A 109 -15.75 -12.49 -21.79
N GLN A 110 -14.64 -13.12 -22.18
CA GLN A 110 -14.43 -14.54 -22.01
C GLN A 110 -13.56 -14.78 -20.76
N PRO A 111 -13.89 -15.76 -19.91
CA PRO A 111 -13.01 -16.17 -18.83
C PRO A 111 -11.63 -16.55 -19.39
N VAL A 112 -10.58 -15.89 -18.91
CA VAL A 112 -9.22 -16.25 -19.30
C VAL A 112 -8.87 -17.58 -18.64
N LEU A 113 -8.62 -18.61 -19.44
CA LEU A 113 -8.10 -19.88 -18.94
C LEU A 113 -6.71 -19.65 -18.34
N LEU A 114 -6.44 -20.25 -17.17
CA LEU A 114 -5.13 -20.31 -16.51
C LEU A 114 -4.06 -20.89 -17.46
N ARG A 115 -3.56 -20.10 -18.41
CA ARG A 115 -2.38 -20.42 -19.23
C ARG A 115 -1.16 -19.85 -18.52
N LYS A 116 -0.33 -20.77 -18.01
CA LYS A 116 1.10 -20.64 -17.67
C LYS A 116 1.58 -19.20 -17.46
N ILE A 117 1.34 -18.65 -16.28
CA ILE A 117 2.40 -17.86 -15.65
C ILE A 117 3.41 -18.90 -15.16
N LEU A 118 4.55 -18.99 -15.87
CA LEU A 118 5.70 -19.79 -15.44
C LEU A 118 6.04 -19.45 -13.97
N ALA A 119 6.00 -20.47 -13.11
CA ALA A 119 6.50 -20.40 -11.74
C ALA A 119 8.04 -20.33 -11.73
N PRO A 120 8.69 -20.03 -10.57
CA PRO A 120 8.73 -21.02 -9.49
C PRO A 120 8.25 -20.49 -8.13
N GLY A 121 7.53 -21.37 -7.44
CA GLY A 121 7.14 -21.23 -6.03
C GLY A 121 5.64 -21.37 -5.84
N GLU A 122 5.12 -22.58 -5.99
CA GLU A 122 3.76 -22.95 -5.62
C GLU A 122 3.57 -22.74 -4.10
N GLU A 123 2.79 -21.72 -3.71
CA GLU A 123 2.24 -21.64 -2.36
C GLU A 123 0.78 -22.11 -2.41
N GLU A 124 0.61 -23.42 -2.35
CA GLU A 124 -0.60 -24.03 -1.81
C GLU A 124 -0.69 -23.73 -0.31
N ASN A 125 -1.91 -23.46 0.16
CA ASN A 125 -2.32 -23.19 1.55
C ASN A 125 -1.98 -21.80 2.11
N LEU A 126 -2.88 -20.85 1.81
CA LEU A 126 -3.19 -19.75 2.74
C LEU A 126 -4.66 -19.86 3.11
N GLU A 127 -4.97 -20.87 3.93
CA GLU A 127 -6.07 -20.72 4.87
C GLU A 127 -5.70 -19.55 5.80
N PHE A 128 -6.63 -18.60 5.93
CA PHE A 128 -6.55 -17.57 6.94
C PHE A 128 -6.75 -18.25 8.29
N GLU A 129 -5.68 -18.63 8.96
CA GLU A 129 -5.70 -18.77 10.41
C GLU A 129 -5.27 -17.45 11.03
N GLU A 130 -6.15 -16.94 11.89
CA GLU A 130 -5.82 -15.93 12.88
C GLU A 130 -4.97 -16.59 13.98
N GLU A 131 -4.03 -15.81 14.52
CA GLU A 131 -3.34 -15.98 15.81
C GLU A 131 -2.03 -16.80 15.94
N GLU A 132 -1.12 -16.16 16.67
CA GLU A 132 -0.10 -16.66 17.61
C GLU A 132 1.14 -17.49 17.19
N GLU A 133 2.23 -17.17 17.90
CA GLU A 133 3.48 -17.90 18.18
C GLU A 133 3.95 -19.02 17.23
N ASN A 134 5.15 -18.84 16.69
CA ASN A 134 6.32 -19.47 17.31
C ASN A 134 7.62 -18.97 16.69
N GLY A 135 8.61 -18.75 17.56
CA GLY A 135 9.98 -18.47 17.16
C GLY A 135 10.67 -19.74 16.65
N ALA A 136 11.47 -19.58 15.61
CA ALA A 136 12.66 -20.39 15.38
C ALA A 136 13.59 -19.61 14.45
N GLY A 137 14.80 -19.32 14.94
CA GLY A 137 15.87 -18.80 14.11
C GLY A 137 16.30 -19.84 13.08
N ALA A 138 16.56 -19.39 11.86
CA ALA A 138 17.36 -20.13 10.90
C ALA A 138 18.24 -19.12 10.17
N ALA A 139 19.51 -19.10 10.56
CA ALA A 139 20.59 -18.54 9.77
C ALA A 139 20.71 -19.36 8.48
N GLY A 140 20.55 -18.72 7.33
CA GLY A 140 20.64 -19.40 6.03
C GLY A 140 20.90 -18.41 4.90
N SER A 141 22.13 -18.45 4.39
CA SER A 141 22.61 -18.05 3.07
C SER A 141 22.00 -16.81 2.40
N ARG A 142 22.78 -15.74 2.49
CA ARG A 142 22.58 -14.46 1.84
C ARG A 142 22.85 -14.58 0.33
N GLU A 143 21.83 -14.93 -0.44
CA GLU A 143 21.85 -14.67 -1.88
C GLU A 143 21.92 -13.16 -2.11
N VAL A 144 22.96 -12.75 -2.82
CA VAL A 144 23.23 -11.35 -3.16
C VAL A 144 22.25 -10.93 -4.26
N LEU A 145 21.12 -10.36 -3.84
CA LEU A 145 20.18 -9.69 -4.75
C LEU A 145 20.76 -8.35 -5.24
N PRO A 146 20.56 -7.99 -6.52
CA PRO A 146 21.18 -6.82 -7.14
C PRO A 146 20.46 -5.51 -6.78
N SER A 147 21.27 -4.45 -6.66
CA SER A 147 20.97 -3.01 -6.51
C SER A 147 20.02 -2.59 -5.38
N ARG A 148 20.62 -2.23 -4.22
CA ARG A 148 19.98 -1.37 -3.23
C ARG A 148 19.75 0.00 -3.88
N SER A 149 18.49 0.44 -3.99
CA SER A 149 18.17 1.74 -4.58
C SER A 149 18.77 2.88 -3.72
N PRO A 150 19.41 3.89 -4.33
CA PRO A 150 20.12 4.96 -3.61
C PRO A 150 19.22 5.98 -2.88
N GLY A 151 17.91 5.75 -2.76
CA GLY A 151 16.95 6.78 -2.32
C GLY A 151 16.77 7.89 -3.36
N THR A 152 15.83 8.80 -3.10
CA THR A 152 15.51 9.95 -3.98
C THR A 152 15.52 11.29 -3.22
N LEU A 153 16.25 11.35 -2.10
CA LEU A 153 16.39 12.56 -1.29
C LEU A 153 16.99 13.70 -2.12
N LEU A 154 16.42 14.89 -1.96
CA LEU A 154 16.80 16.10 -2.67
C LEU A 154 17.67 17.00 -1.78
N PRO A 155 18.56 17.81 -2.37
CA PRO A 155 19.35 18.77 -1.62
C PRO A 155 18.47 19.87 -1.03
N ARG A 156 19.00 20.58 -0.04
CA ARG A 156 18.37 21.77 0.53
C ARG A 156 18.20 22.85 -0.53
N LEU A 157 17.05 23.52 -0.51
CA LEU A 157 16.80 24.70 -1.34
C LEU A 157 17.74 25.86 -0.94
N PRO A 158 18.01 26.81 -1.86
CA PRO A 158 18.68 28.05 -1.48
C PRO A 158 17.81 28.85 -0.49
N SER A 159 18.46 29.47 0.49
CA SER A 159 17.79 30.36 1.46
C SER A 159 17.20 31.59 0.78
N GLU A 160 16.04 32.02 1.24
CA GLU A 160 15.41 33.30 0.87
C GLU A 160 15.33 34.22 2.10
N PRO A 161 15.65 35.53 1.98
CA PRO A 161 15.61 36.46 3.10
C PRO A 161 14.24 36.50 3.79
N GLY A 162 14.23 36.36 5.12
CA GLY A 162 13.01 36.37 5.93
C GLY A 162 12.16 35.10 5.81
N MET A 163 12.70 34.03 5.25
CA MET A 163 12.05 32.72 5.17
C MET A 163 12.88 31.63 5.86
N SER A 164 12.20 30.56 6.22
CA SER A 164 12.78 29.43 6.93
C SER A 164 12.74 28.17 6.06
N LEU A 165 13.83 27.41 6.05
CA LEU A 165 13.88 26.06 5.51
C LEU A 165 13.83 25.03 6.63
N LEU A 166 13.17 23.90 6.38
CA LEU A 166 13.02 22.82 7.35
C LEU A 166 13.80 21.59 6.91
N THR A 167 14.74 21.16 7.74
CA THR A 167 15.38 19.85 7.65
C THR A 167 14.80 18.93 8.72
N ILE A 168 14.36 17.74 8.32
CA ILE A 168 13.88 16.72 9.24
C ILE A 168 14.84 15.55 9.21
N LYS A 169 15.53 15.32 10.32
CA LYS A 169 16.29 14.10 10.53
C LYS A 169 15.38 12.99 10.99
N ILE A 170 15.31 11.91 10.23
CA ILE A 170 14.65 10.68 10.63
C ILE A 170 15.67 9.87 11.43
N ASP A 171 15.53 9.85 12.76
CA ASP A 171 16.47 9.13 13.62
C ASP A 171 16.20 7.62 13.57
N LYS A 172 14.99 7.21 14.01
CA LYS A 172 14.56 5.81 14.08
C LYS A 172 13.05 5.68 14.14
N ILE A 173 12.55 4.49 13.80
CA ILE A 173 11.13 4.12 13.96
C ILE A 173 11.01 2.91 14.89
N GLY A 174 10.06 2.96 15.83
CA GLY A 174 9.70 1.86 16.70
C GLY A 174 8.58 1.00 16.10
N LEU A 175 8.80 -0.30 15.96
CA LEU A 175 7.80 -1.26 15.48
C LEU A 175 7.91 -2.55 16.30
N LYS A 176 6.79 -3.26 16.50
CA LYS A 176 6.82 -4.54 17.25
C LYS A 176 7.67 -5.61 16.56
N ASP A 177 7.75 -5.53 15.23
CA ASP A 177 8.38 -6.49 14.32
C ASP A 177 9.42 -5.81 13.41
N ALA A 178 10.14 -4.81 13.95
CA ALA A 178 11.15 -4.05 13.21
C ALA A 178 12.22 -4.96 12.56
N GLY A 179 12.76 -5.92 13.31
CA GLY A 179 13.79 -6.84 12.81
C GLY A 179 13.37 -7.62 11.56
N GLN A 180 12.07 -7.92 11.43
CA GLN A 180 11.49 -8.71 10.35
C GLN A 180 11.26 -7.91 9.06
N CYS A 181 11.36 -6.58 9.10
CA CYS A 181 11.17 -5.74 7.93
C CYS A 181 12.37 -5.86 6.97
N ILE A 182 12.11 -6.23 5.71
CA ILE A 182 13.13 -6.41 4.68
C ILE A 182 13.19 -5.16 3.82
N ASP A 183 14.42 -4.71 3.54
CA ASP A 183 14.72 -3.47 2.83
C ASP A 183 13.83 -2.28 3.23
N PRO A 184 13.78 -1.93 4.53
CA PRO A 184 12.90 -0.88 5.01
C PRO A 184 13.39 0.49 4.55
N TYR A 185 12.48 1.33 4.09
CA TYR A 185 12.74 2.74 3.80
C TYR A 185 11.54 3.61 4.17
N MET A 186 11.72 4.93 4.15
CA MET A 186 10.66 5.90 4.41
C MET A 186 10.38 6.71 3.16
N THR A 187 9.11 6.86 2.80
CA THR A 187 8.66 7.87 1.83
C THR A 187 8.20 9.11 2.59
N VAL A 188 8.77 10.26 2.26
CA VAL A 188 8.41 11.57 2.81
C VAL A 188 7.69 12.38 1.75
N SER A 189 6.50 12.90 2.08
CA SER A 189 5.71 13.74 1.18
C SER A 189 5.07 14.89 1.94
N VAL A 190 4.82 16.00 1.25
CA VAL A 190 4.11 17.15 1.82
C VAL A 190 2.78 17.26 1.09
N LYS A 191 1.67 17.11 1.84
CA LYS A 191 0.31 17.09 1.28
C LYS A 191 -0.48 18.30 1.75
N ASP A 192 -1.39 18.78 0.89
CA ASP A 192 -2.37 19.80 1.26
C ASP A 192 -3.55 19.21 2.06
N VAL A 193 -4.56 20.05 2.36
CA VAL A 193 -5.78 19.64 3.09
C VAL A 193 -6.61 18.57 2.35
N ASN A 194 -6.44 18.46 1.03
CA ASN A 194 -7.13 17.49 0.19
C ASN A 194 -6.32 16.19 0.01
N GLY A 195 -5.09 16.15 0.50
CA GLY A 195 -4.18 15.01 0.37
C GLY A 195 -3.36 15.03 -0.94
N VAL A 196 -3.27 16.18 -1.62
CA VAL A 196 -2.54 16.36 -2.87
C VAL A 196 -1.10 16.79 -2.59
N ASP A 197 -0.14 16.25 -3.35
CA ASP A 197 1.28 16.63 -3.23
C ASP A 197 1.52 18.11 -3.52
N ILE A 198 2.19 18.79 -2.59
CA ILE A 198 2.68 20.17 -2.72
C ILE A 198 4.14 20.19 -3.23
N ASN A 199 4.85 19.08 -3.02
CA ASN A 199 6.27 18.92 -3.21
C ASN A 199 6.58 17.57 -3.88
N PRO A 200 7.75 17.43 -4.55
CA PRO A 200 8.24 16.13 -4.96
C PRO A 200 8.34 15.18 -3.77
N VAL A 201 7.85 13.95 -3.95
CA VAL A 201 7.96 12.88 -2.98
C VAL A 201 9.43 12.42 -2.91
N GLN A 202 9.93 12.16 -1.70
CA GLN A 202 11.31 11.77 -1.45
C GLN A 202 11.37 10.44 -0.70
N ASP A 203 12.18 9.51 -1.17
CA ASP A 203 12.43 8.23 -0.54
C ASP A 203 13.80 8.22 0.13
N THR A 204 13.86 7.79 1.38
CA THR A 204 15.15 7.56 2.04
C THR A 204 15.86 6.37 1.38
N PRO A 205 17.19 6.27 1.51
CA PRO A 205 17.88 5.02 1.29
C PRO A 205 17.32 3.91 2.20
N VAL A 206 17.56 2.66 1.82
CA VAL A 206 17.22 1.50 2.63
C VAL A 206 18.00 1.51 3.95
N ALA A 207 17.29 1.45 5.08
CA ALA A 207 17.88 1.37 6.39
C ALA A 207 18.46 -0.02 6.65
N THR A 208 19.74 -0.06 7.05
CA THR A 208 20.47 -1.31 7.29
C THR A 208 20.63 -1.67 8.76
N ARG A 209 20.52 -0.66 9.65
CA ARG A 209 20.66 -0.83 11.10
C ARG A 209 19.29 -1.16 11.71
N LYS A 210 19.09 -2.43 12.07
CA LYS A 210 17.86 -2.95 12.66
C LYS A 210 18.13 -3.60 14.02
N GLU A 211 17.22 -3.38 14.94
CA GLU A 211 17.08 -4.04 16.24
C GLU A 211 15.73 -4.77 16.27
N ASP A 212 15.42 -5.46 17.38
CA ASP A 212 14.15 -6.19 17.52
C ASP A 212 12.94 -5.28 17.35
N THR A 213 12.98 -4.11 18.01
CA THR A 213 11.86 -3.15 18.03
C THR A 213 12.15 -1.81 17.36
N TYR A 214 13.35 -1.60 16.81
CA TYR A 214 13.73 -0.33 16.18
C TYR A 214 14.45 -0.52 14.85
N ILE A 215 14.21 0.40 13.92
CA ILE A 215 14.99 0.56 12.68
C ILE A 215 15.57 1.96 12.68
N HIS A 216 16.89 2.07 12.55
CA HIS A 216 17.61 3.35 12.58
C HIS A 216 17.89 3.82 11.15
N PHE A 217 17.48 5.04 10.86
CA PHE A 217 17.68 5.70 9.57
C PHE A 217 18.86 6.67 9.64
N SER A 218 18.84 7.57 10.63
CA SER A 218 19.84 8.63 10.83
C SER A 218 20.11 9.41 9.55
N VAL A 219 19.05 9.80 8.84
CA VAL A 219 19.12 10.49 7.55
C VAL A 219 18.36 11.80 7.59
N ASP A 220 18.92 12.83 6.99
CA ASP A 220 18.30 14.14 6.87
C ASP A 220 17.44 14.21 5.60
N VAL A 221 16.24 14.76 5.73
CA VAL A 221 15.31 15.00 4.62
C VAL A 221 15.02 16.48 4.55
N GLU A 222 15.27 17.07 3.39
CA GLU A 222 15.12 18.50 3.15
C GLU A 222 13.73 18.78 2.59
N ILE A 223 12.91 19.54 3.32
CA ILE A 223 11.56 19.90 2.86
C ILE A 223 11.70 20.91 1.72
N GLN A 224 11.18 20.53 0.55
CA GLN A 224 11.41 21.24 -0.71
C GLN A 224 10.54 22.51 -0.86
N ARG A 225 10.24 23.21 0.23
CA ARG A 225 9.49 24.47 0.26
C ARG A 225 9.80 25.23 1.55
N HIS A 226 9.94 26.54 1.44
CA HIS A 226 10.02 27.45 2.59
C HIS A 226 8.78 27.31 3.48
N VAL A 227 8.97 27.31 4.80
CA VAL A 227 7.91 27.02 5.78
C VAL A 227 6.75 28.01 5.65
N GLU A 228 7.05 29.29 5.41
CA GLU A 228 6.09 30.37 5.27
C GLU A 228 5.25 30.26 3.97
N LYS A 229 5.74 29.52 2.97
CA LYS A 229 5.05 29.27 1.70
C LYS A 229 4.18 28.01 1.72
N LEU A 230 4.16 27.26 2.83
CA LEU A 230 3.29 26.09 2.96
C LEU A 230 1.83 26.54 3.22
N PRO A 231 0.85 25.97 2.50
CA PRO A 231 -0.55 26.36 2.67
C PRO A 231 -1.07 25.93 4.05
N LYS A 232 -2.02 26.69 4.58
CA LYS A 232 -2.70 26.34 5.84
C LYS A 232 -3.37 24.96 5.70
N GLY A 233 -3.18 24.13 6.71
CA GLY A 233 -3.69 22.76 6.71
C GLY A 233 -2.83 21.77 5.92
N ALA A 234 -1.65 22.15 5.42
CA ALA A 234 -0.67 21.19 4.94
C ALA A 234 -0.18 20.28 6.07
N ALA A 235 0.37 19.13 5.70
CA ALA A 235 1.05 18.22 6.61
C ALA A 235 2.19 17.48 5.90
N ILE A 236 3.21 17.12 6.68
CA ILE A 236 4.34 16.31 6.22
C ILE A 236 4.06 14.86 6.62
N PHE A 237 4.04 13.96 5.66
CA PHE A 237 3.77 12.54 5.83
C PHE A 237 5.05 11.72 5.76
N PHE A 238 5.09 10.67 6.56
CA PHE A 238 6.15 9.68 6.64
C PHE A 238 5.52 8.29 6.48
N GLU A 239 5.69 7.67 5.32
CA GLU A 239 5.19 6.32 5.06
C GLU A 239 6.33 5.32 5.17
N PHE A 240 6.25 4.43 6.17
CA PHE A 240 7.22 3.36 6.32
C PHE A 240 6.88 2.22 5.37
N LYS A 241 7.84 1.87 4.51
CA LYS A 241 7.71 0.84 3.49
C LYS A 241 8.73 -0.26 3.71
N HIS A 242 8.33 -1.49 3.39
CA HIS A 242 9.22 -2.65 3.42
C HIS A 242 8.88 -3.63 2.30
N TYR A 243 9.87 -4.40 1.87
CA TYR A 243 9.64 -5.49 0.93
C TYR A 243 8.96 -6.67 1.64
N LYS A 244 7.93 -7.23 1.00
CA LYS A 244 7.25 -8.44 1.45
C LYS A 244 7.63 -9.61 0.54
N PRO A 245 8.55 -10.52 0.95
CA PRO A 245 9.05 -11.59 0.09
C PRO A 245 7.94 -12.48 -0.46
N LYS A 246 6.99 -12.87 0.40
CA LYS A 246 5.84 -13.71 0.00
C LYS A 246 4.95 -13.05 -1.06
N LYS A 247 4.92 -11.71 -1.10
CA LYS A 247 4.11 -10.96 -2.07
C LYS A 247 4.92 -10.36 -3.21
N LYS A 248 6.25 -10.45 -3.14
CA LYS A 248 7.20 -9.90 -4.13
C LYS A 248 7.00 -8.42 -4.44
N PHE A 249 6.50 -7.62 -3.49
CA PHE A 249 6.32 -6.18 -3.66
C PHE A 249 6.63 -5.41 -2.38
N THR A 250 6.88 -4.11 -2.53
CA THR A 250 7.07 -3.17 -1.43
C THR A 250 5.73 -2.63 -0.96
N SER A 251 5.43 -2.82 0.33
CA SER A 251 4.16 -2.40 0.93
C SER A 251 4.39 -1.33 1.99
N THR A 252 3.55 -0.29 2.00
CA THR A 252 3.41 0.60 3.16
C THR A 252 2.89 -0.23 4.33
N LYS A 253 3.62 -0.23 5.45
CA LYS A 253 3.20 -0.93 6.68
C LYS A 253 2.36 -0.02 7.57
N CYS A 254 2.82 1.21 7.74
CA CYS A 254 2.23 2.25 8.58
C CYS A 254 2.68 3.61 8.10
N PHE A 255 2.00 4.65 8.59
CA PHE A 255 2.37 6.03 8.30
C PHE A 255 2.33 6.88 9.57
N ALA A 256 3.04 7.99 9.55
CA ALA A 256 2.90 9.09 10.50
C ALA A 256 2.75 10.39 9.72
N PHE A 257 2.31 11.45 10.37
CA PHE A 257 2.33 12.78 9.82
C PHE A 257 2.60 13.81 10.92
N MET A 258 2.98 15.01 10.51
CA MET A 258 3.04 16.18 11.37
C MET A 258 2.32 17.35 10.70
N GLU A 259 1.58 18.12 11.48
CA GLU A 259 0.92 19.33 11.04
C GLU A 259 1.86 20.55 11.12
N MET A 260 1.45 21.64 10.48
CA MET A 260 2.26 22.86 10.39
C MET A 260 2.58 23.51 11.74
N ASP A 261 1.69 23.38 12.73
CA ASP A 261 1.86 23.92 14.08
C ASP A 261 2.77 23.07 14.98
N GLU A 262 3.12 21.86 14.52
CA GLU A 262 4.10 20.97 15.13
C GLU A 262 5.54 21.26 14.65
N ILE A 263 5.70 22.14 13.64
CA ILE A 263 7.01 22.54 13.13
C ILE A 263 7.72 23.44 14.15
N LYS A 264 8.70 22.88 14.87
CA LYS A 264 9.45 23.54 15.93
C LYS A 264 10.87 22.96 16.01
N PRO A 265 11.90 23.76 16.28
CA PRO A 265 13.25 23.24 16.44
C PRO A 265 13.34 22.18 17.55
N GLY A 266 14.10 21.12 17.29
CA GLY A 266 14.41 20.09 18.28
C GLY A 266 13.74 18.73 18.05
N PRO A 267 13.81 17.82 19.03
CA PRO A 267 13.29 16.47 18.90
C PRO A 267 11.76 16.45 18.98
N ILE A 268 11.14 15.59 18.16
CA ILE A 268 9.72 15.28 18.21
C ILE A 268 9.53 13.77 18.02
N VAL A 269 8.50 13.22 18.67
CA VAL A 269 8.04 11.86 18.42
C VAL A 269 6.61 11.90 17.91
N VAL A 270 6.32 11.14 16.87
CA VAL A 270 4.98 11.06 16.28
C VAL A 270 4.49 9.62 16.26
N GLU A 271 3.20 9.44 16.54
CA GLU A 271 2.57 8.13 16.52
C GLU A 271 2.42 7.54 15.12
N LEU A 272 2.27 6.22 15.09
CA LEU A 272 2.14 5.45 13.87
C LEU A 272 0.70 5.01 13.67
N TYR A 273 0.20 5.17 12.45
CA TYR A 273 -1.12 4.80 12.02
C TYR A 273 -1.08 3.62 11.06
N LYS A 274 -2.12 2.79 11.09
CA LYS A 274 -2.28 1.62 10.20
C LYS A 274 -2.53 2.09 8.78
N LYS A 275 -1.97 1.35 7.81
CA LYS A 275 -2.33 1.46 6.40
C LYS A 275 -3.83 1.18 6.17
N PRO A 276 -4.43 1.69 5.08
CA PRO A 276 -3.84 2.57 4.08
C PRO A 276 -3.60 3.99 4.61
N THR A 277 -2.67 4.72 4.01
CA THR A 277 -2.37 6.10 4.38
C THR A 277 -3.57 7.00 4.07
N ASP A 278 -4.10 7.68 5.08
CA ASP A 278 -5.15 8.68 4.92
C ASP A 278 -4.54 10.08 4.89
N PHE A 279 -4.24 10.56 3.68
CA PHE A 279 -3.65 11.89 3.47
C PHE A 279 -4.57 13.04 3.89
N ARG A 280 -5.87 12.80 4.11
CA ARG A 280 -6.82 13.79 4.61
C ARG A 280 -6.98 13.74 6.14
N ARG A 281 -6.34 12.77 6.81
CA ARG A 281 -6.32 12.60 8.28
C ARG A 281 -7.71 12.51 8.90
N LYS A 282 -8.69 11.92 8.21
CA LYS A 282 -10.09 11.83 8.68
C LYS A 282 -10.38 10.56 9.45
N LYS A 283 -9.74 9.45 9.09
CA LYS A 283 -9.97 8.11 9.66
C LYS A 283 -8.65 7.50 10.10
N LEU A 284 -8.16 7.98 11.23
CA LEU A 284 -6.89 7.54 11.80
C LEU A 284 -7.08 6.33 12.71
N GLN A 285 -6.35 5.25 12.43
CA GLN A 285 -6.31 4.05 13.26
C GLN A 285 -4.90 3.82 13.79
N LEU A 286 -4.71 3.93 15.10
CA LEU A 286 -3.40 3.76 15.72
C LEU A 286 -2.84 2.35 15.45
N LEU A 287 -1.58 2.26 15.04
CA LEU A 287 -0.87 1.00 14.80
C LEU A 287 -0.68 0.23 16.12
N THR A 288 -0.27 0.93 17.17
CA THR A 288 -0.05 0.35 18.49
C THR A 288 -0.21 1.36 19.62
N LYS A 289 -0.71 0.91 20.78
CA LYS A 289 -0.73 1.68 22.03
C LYS A 289 0.60 1.61 22.81
N LYS A 290 1.56 0.78 22.37
CA LYS A 290 2.91 0.71 22.98
C LYS A 290 3.68 2.00 22.66
N GLN A 291 4.69 2.31 23.48
CA GLN A 291 5.58 3.46 23.27
C GLN A 291 6.58 3.20 22.13
N LEU A 292 6.06 3.01 20.92
CA LEU A 292 6.80 2.75 19.69
C LEU A 292 6.40 3.83 18.68
N TYR A 293 7.30 4.78 18.48
CA TYR A 293 7.06 6.01 17.73
C TYR A 293 8.04 6.17 16.58
N LEU A 294 7.74 7.08 15.67
CA LEU A 294 8.74 7.65 14.78
C LEU A 294 9.45 8.79 15.51
N HIS A 295 10.77 8.71 15.61
CA HIS A 295 11.62 9.71 16.24
C HIS A 295 12.24 10.61 15.17
N LEU A 296 12.00 11.91 15.30
CA LEU A 296 12.47 12.92 14.36
C LEU A 296 13.22 14.02 15.12
N HIS A 297 14.13 14.69 14.41
CA HIS A 297 14.73 15.94 14.87
C HIS A 297 14.53 17.02 13.80
N GLN A 298 13.98 18.15 14.21
CA GLN A 298 13.66 19.25 13.32
C GLN A 298 14.70 20.35 13.44
N THR A 299 15.24 20.80 12.31
CA THR A 299 16.14 21.94 12.23
C THR A 299 15.52 23.00 11.33
N LEU A 300 15.28 24.18 11.88
CA LEU A 300 14.87 25.36 11.11
C LEU A 300 16.11 26.16 10.74
N HIS A 301 16.27 26.41 9.45
CA HIS A 301 17.34 27.23 8.89
C HIS A 301 16.74 28.58 8.49
N THR A 302 17.11 29.62 9.22
CA THR A 302 16.76 31.02 8.93
C THR A 302 18.01 31.75 8.42
N ASP A 303 17.84 32.61 7.43
CA ASP A 303 18.87 33.56 6.99
C ASP A 303 18.94 34.79 7.92
#